data_AF-A0A7S0Q0Z3-F1
#
_entry.id   AF-A0A7S0Q0Z3-F1
#
_cell.length_a   1.000
_cell.length_b   1.000
_cell.length_c   1.000
_cell.angle_alpha   90.00
_cell.angle_beta   90.00
_cell.angle_gamma   90.00
#
_symmetry.space_group_name_H-M   'P 1'
#
loop_
_entity.id
_entity.type
_entity.pdbx_description
1 polymer ?
#
loop_
_entity_poly.entity_id
_entity_poly.type
_entity_poly.pdbx_seq_one_letter_code
_entity_poly.pdbx_strand_id
1 'polypeptide(L)'
;MATEVEQRGDANVIYVVENTYRMKPEDDEKFAQHQVKKIIKECLERRFKGVSWEEKKCKELAVTLCDEIKGKVKELKIPRYKCVFQSVVGEVKGQGAYVTSRCLW
;
A
#
# COMPACT_ATOMS: atom_id res chain seq x y z
N MET A 1 59.50 9.36 23.26
CA MET A 1 59.87 8.36 22.25
C MET A 1 58.58 7.78 21.71
N ALA A 2 58.29 8.03 20.44
CA ALA A 2 57.13 7.52 19.71
C ALA A 2 57.43 6.12 19.16
N THR A 3 56.39 5.27 19.08
CA THR A 3 56.27 4.04 18.24
C THR A 3 54.89 3.45 18.59
N GLU A 4 53.81 3.71 17.86
CA GLU A 4 53.38 3.24 16.52
C GLU A 4 52.21 2.25 16.64
N VAL A 5 51.28 2.41 15.70
CA VAL A 5 49.91 1.89 15.65
C VAL A 5 49.91 0.51 15.01
N GLU A 6 49.13 -0.44 15.52
CA GLU A 6 48.62 -1.54 14.70
C GLU A 6 47.14 -1.79 15.00
N GLN A 7 46.29 -1.14 14.22
CA GLN A 7 44.86 -1.45 14.14
C GLN A 7 44.72 -2.78 13.39
N ARG A 8 44.41 -3.84 14.14
CA ARG A 8 44.24 -5.19 13.61
C ARG A 8 42.80 -5.37 13.11
N GLY A 9 42.63 -5.09 11.82
CA GLY A 9 41.59 -5.54 10.88
C GLY A 9 40.18 -5.81 11.43
N ASP A 10 39.23 -4.95 11.06
CA ASP A 10 37.78 -5.20 11.10
C ASP A 10 37.45 -6.54 10.42
N ALA A 11 37.26 -7.58 11.24
CA ALA A 11 36.75 -8.85 10.78
C ALA A 11 35.35 -8.62 10.20
N ASN A 12 35.16 -8.95 8.92
CA ASN A 12 33.84 -9.00 8.28
C ASN A 12 32.98 -10.02 9.05
N VAL A 13 32.16 -9.55 9.99
CA VAL A 13 31.17 -10.36 10.69
C VAL A 13 30.09 -10.73 9.67
N ILE A 14 30.15 -11.96 9.16
CA ILE A 14 29.11 -12.51 8.30
C ILE A 14 27.92 -12.85 9.21
N TYR A 15 26.90 -12.00 9.22
CA TYR A 15 25.63 -12.30 9.88
C TYR A 15 24.91 -13.38 9.08
N VAL A 16 25.00 -14.63 9.54
CA VAL A 16 24.18 -15.74 9.02
C VAL A 16 22.78 -15.56 9.60
N VAL A 17 21.91 -14.87 8.86
CA VAL A 17 20.48 -14.75 9.19
C VAL A 17 19.78 -16.02 8.73
N GLU A 18 19.30 -16.83 9.67
CA GLU A 18 18.46 -17.97 9.35
C GLU A 18 17.08 -17.50 8.84
N ASN A 19 16.50 -18.26 7.91
CA ASN A 19 15.15 -18.01 7.43
C ASN A 19 14.17 -18.19 8.59
N THR A 20 13.64 -17.09 9.15
CA THR A 20 12.64 -17.12 10.22
C THR A 20 11.27 -17.49 9.63
N TYR A 21 11.08 -18.77 9.32
CA TYR A 21 9.84 -19.27 8.74
C TYR A 21 8.71 -19.16 9.76
N ARG A 22 7.92 -18.08 9.65
CA ARG A 22 6.73 -17.84 10.48
C ARG A 22 5.48 -18.29 9.74
N MET A 23 4.73 -19.22 10.32
CA MET A 23 3.47 -19.73 9.74
C MET A 23 2.27 -18.78 9.93
N LYS A 24 2.31 -17.93 10.98
CA LYS A 24 1.26 -16.96 11.28
C LYS A 24 1.86 -15.56 11.39
N PRO A 25 1.12 -14.51 10.99
CA PRO A 25 1.50 -13.14 11.30
C PRO A 25 1.36 -12.88 12.81
N GLU A 26 2.17 -11.97 13.32
CA GLU A 26 1.99 -11.43 14.68
C GLU A 26 0.69 -10.62 14.78
N ASP A 27 0.19 -10.40 15.99
CA ASP A 27 -1.08 -9.68 16.21
C ASP A 27 -1.06 -8.26 15.61
N ASP A 28 0.09 -7.58 15.68
CA ASP A 28 0.32 -6.26 15.07
C ASP A 28 0.54 -6.30 13.55
N GLU A 29 0.86 -7.47 12.98
CA GLU A 29 1.07 -7.66 11.53
C GLU A 29 -0.23 -8.07 10.80
N LYS A 30 -1.35 -8.20 11.53
CA LYS A 30 -2.65 -8.55 10.94
C LYS A 30 -3.20 -7.42 10.09
N PHE A 31 -3.92 -7.79 9.03
CA PHE A 31 -4.52 -6.82 8.14
C PHE A 31 -5.65 -6.02 8.83
N ALA A 32 -5.37 -4.76 9.16
CA ALA A 32 -6.31 -3.85 9.80
C ALA A 32 -7.36 -3.30 8.81
N GLN A 33 -8.37 -4.11 8.51
CA GLN A 33 -9.44 -3.78 7.55
C GLN A 33 -10.10 -2.42 7.83
N HIS A 34 -10.32 -2.08 9.11
CA HIS A 34 -10.98 -0.84 9.51
C HIS A 34 -10.16 0.40 9.16
N GLN A 35 -8.83 0.36 9.33
CA GLN A 35 -7.94 1.47 8.99
C GLN A 35 -7.89 1.68 7.49
N VAL A 36 -7.76 0.59 6.72
CA VAL A 36 -7.75 0.65 5.26
C VAL A 36 -9.06 1.23 4.72
N LYS A 37 -10.22 0.78 5.23
CA LYS A 37 -11.53 1.35 4.84
C LYS A 37 -11.64 2.84 5.14
N LYS A 38 -11.13 3.28 6.30
CA LYS A 38 -11.12 4.71 6.68
C LYS A 38 -10.26 5.52 5.71
N ILE A 39 -9.05 5.05 5.40
CA ILE A 39 -8.14 5.69 4.44
C ILE A 39 -8.79 5.81 3.06
N ILE A 40 -9.43 4.73 2.57
CA ILE A 40 -10.11 4.74 1.26
C ILE A 40 -11.21 5.81 1.24
N LYS A 41 -12.04 5.86 2.29
CA LYS A 41 -13.13 6.84 2.39
C LYS A 41 -12.61 8.28 2.42
N GLU A 42 -11.58 8.56 3.21
CA GLU A 42 -10.96 9.88 3.28
C GLU A 42 -10.32 10.31 1.96
N CYS A 43 -9.65 9.40 1.25
CA CYS A 43 -9.09 9.67 -0.07
C CYS A 43 -10.19 9.97 -1.10
N LEU A 44 -11.27 9.19 -1.08
CA LEU A 44 -12.40 9.36 -1.99
C LEU A 44 -13.09 10.71 -1.76
N GLU A 45 -13.42 11.04 -0.50
CA GLU A 45 -14.05 12.31 -0.15
C GLU A 45 -13.15 13.50 -0.48
N ARG A 46 -11.84 13.41 -0.25
CA ARG A 46 -10.91 14.50 -0.58
C ARG A 46 -10.84 14.79 -2.08
N ARG A 47 -10.82 13.75 -2.92
CA ARG A 47 -10.62 13.90 -4.37
C ARG A 47 -11.89 14.11 -5.17
N PHE A 48 -13.01 13.51 -4.76
CA PHE A 48 -14.25 13.54 -5.55
C PHE A 48 -15.31 14.51 -5.03
N LYS A 49 -15.12 15.09 -3.84
CA LYS A 49 -16.07 16.07 -3.31
C LYS A 49 -16.04 17.36 -4.14
N GLY A 50 -17.15 17.65 -4.83
CA GLY A 50 -17.34 18.86 -5.61
C GLY A 50 -16.68 18.85 -7.00
N VAL A 51 -16.19 17.70 -7.47
CA VAL A 51 -15.62 17.58 -8.82
C VAL A 51 -16.72 17.35 -9.85
N SER A 52 -16.73 18.18 -10.89
CA SER A 52 -17.58 17.98 -12.06
C SER A 52 -16.99 16.89 -12.96
N TRP A 53 -17.86 16.14 -13.65
CA TRP A 53 -17.42 15.10 -14.57
C TRP A 53 -16.66 15.71 -15.76
N GLU A 54 -15.45 15.21 -15.98
CA GLU A 54 -14.65 15.50 -17.17
C GLU A 54 -13.84 14.24 -17.53
N GLU A 55 -14.08 13.68 -18.72
CA GLU A 55 -13.62 12.34 -19.09
C GLU A 55 -12.10 12.13 -18.91
N LYS A 56 -11.28 13.09 -19.39
CA LYS A 56 -9.81 13.01 -19.30
C LYS A 56 -9.34 13.10 -17.84
N LYS A 57 -9.89 14.06 -17.08
CA LYS A 57 -9.53 14.27 -15.67
C LYS A 57 -9.98 13.11 -14.80
N CYS A 58 -11.19 12.59 -15.01
CA CYS A 58 -11.72 11.47 -14.22
C CYS A 58 -10.90 10.20 -14.42
N LYS A 59 -10.40 9.94 -15.63
CA LYS A 59 -9.48 8.82 -15.89
C LYS A 59 -8.17 8.96 -15.13
N GLU A 60 -7.55 10.15 -15.18
CA GLU A 60 -6.32 10.43 -14.44
C GLU A 60 -6.54 10.34 -12.93
N LEU A 61 -7.60 10.97 -12.42
CA LEU A 61 -8.00 10.93 -11.01
C LEU A 61 -8.22 9.50 -10.51
N ALA A 62 -8.80 8.61 -11.32
CA ALA A 62 -9.02 7.21 -10.95
C ALA A 62 -7.70 6.46 -10.73
N VAL A 63 -6.69 6.71 -11.57
CA VAL A 63 -5.35 6.11 -11.44
C VAL A 63 -4.63 6.71 -10.25
N THR A 64 -4.60 8.04 -10.13
CA THR A 64 -3.92 8.72 -9.01
C THR A 64 -4.55 8.38 -7.66
N LEU A 65 -5.87 8.16 -7.61
CA LEU A 65 -6.56 7.70 -6.40
C LEU A 65 -6.03 6.33 -5.95
N CYS A 66 -5.90 5.38 -6.89
CA CYS A 66 -5.36 4.05 -6.59
C CYS A 66 -3.92 4.13 -6.07
N ASP A 67 -3.08 4.97 -6.68
CA ASP A 67 -1.69 5.14 -6.24
C ASP A 67 -1.60 5.82 -4.87
N GLU A 68 -2.42 6.81 -4.58
CA GLU A 68 -2.48 7.44 -3.24
C GLU A 68 -2.93 6.44 -2.16
N ILE A 69 -3.99 5.67 -2.43
CA ILE A 69 -4.46 4.64 -1.50
C ILE A 69 -3.37 3.59 -1.28
N LYS A 70 -2.71 3.14 -2.35
CA LYS A 70 -1.61 2.19 -2.28
C LYS A 70 -0.44 2.73 -1.45
N GLY A 71 -0.11 4.02 -1.58
CA GLY A 71 0.91 4.68 -0.76
C GLY A 71 0.56 4.64 0.72
N LYS A 72 -0.64 5.11 1.08
CA LYS A 72 -1.09 5.14 2.48
C LYS A 72 -1.25 3.76 3.11
N VAL A 73 -1.71 2.77 2.34
CA VAL A 73 -1.82 1.40 2.85
C VAL A 73 -0.45 0.77 3.08
N LYS A 74 0.58 1.16 2.32
CA LYS A 74 1.97 0.72 2.60
C LYS A 74 2.51 1.33 3.89
N GLU A 75 2.10 2.54 4.27
CA GLU A 75 2.49 3.17 5.54
C GLU A 75 2.00 2.40 6.77
N LEU A 76 0.91 1.62 6.63
CA LEU A 76 0.39 0.74 7.68
C LEU A 76 1.30 -0.47 7.98
N LYS A 77 2.46 -0.59 7.30
CA LYS A 77 3.47 -1.63 7.50
C LYS A 77 2.86 -3.04 7.57
N ILE A 78 2.34 -3.49 6.43
CA ILE A 78 1.73 -4.81 6.29
C ILE A 78 2.74 -5.74 5.58
N PRO A 79 3.66 -6.41 6.30
CA PRO A 79 4.88 -6.99 5.71
C PRO A 79 4.64 -8.21 4.80
N ARG A 80 3.52 -8.91 4.94
CA ARG A 80 3.29 -10.22 4.28
C ARG A 80 2.07 -10.27 3.36
N TYR A 81 1.37 -9.16 3.17
CA TYR A 81 0.16 -9.14 2.35
C TYR A 81 0.38 -8.45 1.01
N LYS A 82 -0.16 -9.06 -0.05
CA LYS A 82 -0.26 -8.43 -1.37
C LYS A 82 -1.60 -7.71 -1.46
N CYS A 83 -1.57 -6.39 -1.64
CA CYS A 83 -2.77 -5.59 -1.83
C CYS A 83 -3.03 -5.32 -3.32
N VAL A 84 -4.26 -5.54 -3.77
CA VAL A 84 -4.73 -5.22 -5.13
C VAL A 84 -5.86 -4.19 -5.01
N PHE A 85 -5.77 -3.12 -5.78
CA PHE A 85 -6.77 -2.05 -5.82
C PHE A 85 -7.37 -1.96 -7.21
N GLN A 86 -8.69 -1.85 -7.29
CA GLN A 86 -9.45 -1.64 -8.52
C GLN A 86 -10.38 -0.45 -8.29
N SER A 87 -10.31 0.55 -9.17
CA SER A 87 -11.23 1.69 -9.19
C SER A 87 -12.11 1.64 -10.43
N VAL A 88 -13.38 1.99 -10.25
CA VAL A 88 -14.35 2.17 -11.34
C VAL A 88 -14.95 3.55 -11.14
N VAL A 89 -14.84 4.39 -12.16
CA VAL A 89 -15.31 5.78 -12.14
C VAL A 89 -16.23 5.97 -13.33
N GLY A 90 -17.44 6.46 -13.07
CA GLY A 90 -18.48 6.62 -14.08
C GLY A 90 -19.41 7.77 -13.73
N GLU A 91 -19.97 8.42 -14.75
CA GLU A 91 -20.95 9.49 -14.59
C GLU A 91 -22.35 8.92 -14.38
N VAL A 92 -23.07 9.41 -13.36
CA VAL A 92 -24.44 8.99 -13.12
C VAL A 92 -25.40 9.87 -13.91
N LYS A 93 -25.85 9.38 -15.07
CA LYS A 93 -26.83 10.04 -15.95
C LYS A 93 -28.18 9.32 -16.01
N GLY A 94 -28.60 8.70 -14.90
CA GLY A 94 -29.78 7.82 -14.86
C GLY A 94 -29.55 6.44 -15.47
N GLN A 95 -28.29 6.04 -15.61
CA GLN A 95 -27.88 4.74 -16.13
C GLN A 95 -27.82 3.72 -14.99
N GLY A 96 -28.18 2.46 -15.28
CA GLY A 96 -27.92 1.33 -14.39
C GLY A 96 -26.51 0.80 -14.62
N ALA A 97 -25.71 0.65 -13.56
CA ALA A 97 -24.37 0.07 -13.63
C ALA A 97 -24.27 -1.13 -12.67
N TYR A 98 -23.78 -2.25 -13.20
CA TYR A 98 -23.48 -3.45 -12.41
C TYR A 98 -22.00 -3.79 -12.56
N VAL A 99 -21.29 -3.89 -11.44
CA VAL A 99 -19.90 -4.30 -11.39
C VAL A 99 -19.85 -5.68 -10.73
N THR A 100 -19.38 -6.68 -11.46
CA THR A 100 -19.15 -8.03 -10.94
C THR A 100 -17.68 -8.39 -11.05
N SER A 101 -17.17 -9.12 -10.05
CA SER A 101 -15.81 -9.62 -10.05
C SER A 101 -15.83 -11.09 -9.67
N ARG A 102 -15.22 -11.93 -10.50
CA ARG A 102 -15.09 -13.38 -10.28
C ARG A 102 -13.61 -13.65 -10.10
N CYS A 103 -13.22 -13.94 -8.86
CA CYS A 103 -11.84 -14.18 -8.49
C CYS A 103 -11.73 -15.53 -7.76
N LEU A 104 -10.65 -16.26 -8.04
CA LEU A 104 -10.18 -17.39 -7.24
C LEU A 104 -8.97 -16.89 -6.44
N TRP A 105 -9.04 -16.99 -5.11
CA TRP A 105 -8.08 -16.41 -4.18
C TRP A 105 -7.35 -17.50 -3.41
#